data_AF-A0A973D5B5-F1
#
_entry.id   AF-A0A973D5B5-F1
#
_cell.length_a   1.000
_cell.length_b   1.000
_cell.length_c   1.000
_cell.angle_alpha   90.00
_cell.angle_beta   90.00
_cell.angle_gamma   90.00
#
_symmetry.space_group_name_H-M   'P 1'
#
loop_
_entity.id
_entity.type
_entity.pdbx_description
1 polymer ?
#
loop_
_entity_poly.entity_id
_entity_poly.type
_entity_poly.pdbx_seq_one_letter_code
_entity_poly.pdbx_strand_id
1 'polypeptide(L)'
;ATGPDGQPILDVVPGLRYDTYLGKFASCEQIVLGEFASSGHAEKISVEPKPRGDNFGIRFSGEFLVSQEGQYEFALKSDDGSKLWIDSELVIDNDSVHGPTTKQGSKDLSSGWHSIDARVYEHGGGEVIEVLWSGPGIDKPREFRPAELRTRTSVALPDEPLFRLIPGRIIRGGQYYDAYGCNSCHEKAARPNKTPWNQLTAERSGCLSQNPPAGSPGYNFDDAMVAKIIDLIGSVEFEMSYEPGMAADHLIDDAGCTMCHQRNGRGGPDAELNKTFIGTAELGDEGRLPPFLDGVGTKLKYDVLHETIAQGLKIRPYVVTRMPSYPPQVAEPLARAIYAGDNEPPAEPLVPVFSIESRQVGHQLTGTDGFRCIDCHKFAGHNSLGEPAYDLAIMAARLQPRWFVEYMKDPQSKRPGTRMPTFWFDDVTLFPDLLAGETDAQVEALWTYLAAGSAAPFPKGLIINRSDFDLAPTAEEPTLVGVFMKGLSGRVLAVGYPDRVSVAYDMENVRLGKAWRGDFINVKGTWVARAGSLESPAGTDVVDFAPGLPVAILSQRDAPWPDAPVREQGWRFRGYRRDEARRPVFRITGPGGVEMTESIVPLVAADG
;
A
#
# COMPACT_ATOMS: atom_id res chain seq x y z
N ALA A 1 -7.60 -0.31 -1.54
CA ALA A 1 -6.37 -0.86 -2.17
C ALA A 1 -6.57 -0.87 -3.68
N THR A 2 -5.54 -0.96 -4.52
CA THR A 2 -5.72 -1.12 -5.98
C THR A 2 -5.25 -2.51 -6.42
N GLY A 3 -6.01 -3.14 -7.30
CA GLY A 3 -5.70 -4.44 -7.87
C GLY A 3 -4.51 -4.36 -8.85
N PRO A 4 -4.09 -5.52 -9.40
CA PRO A 4 -2.98 -5.61 -10.35
C PRO A 4 -3.14 -4.78 -11.64
N ASP A 5 -4.35 -4.29 -11.91
CA ASP A 5 -4.75 -3.44 -13.04
C ASP A 5 -4.81 -1.94 -12.71
N GLY A 6 -4.45 -1.54 -11.48
CA GLY A 6 -4.52 -0.16 -11.02
C GLY A 6 -5.94 0.34 -10.70
N GLN A 7 -6.97 -0.49 -10.87
CA GLN A 7 -8.33 -0.20 -10.41
C GLN A 7 -8.42 -0.41 -8.89
N PRO A 8 -9.30 0.28 -8.16
CA PRO A 8 -9.56 -0.06 -6.76
C PRO A 8 -9.93 -1.55 -6.64
N ILE A 9 -9.37 -2.26 -5.66
CA ILE A 9 -9.91 -3.55 -5.21
C ILE A 9 -11.30 -3.22 -4.67
N LEU A 10 -12.33 -3.61 -5.43
CA LEU A 10 -13.72 -3.44 -5.04
C LEU A 10 -14.14 -4.72 -4.33
N ASP A 11 -14.34 -4.64 -3.02
CA ASP A 11 -15.06 -5.69 -2.31
C ASP A 11 -16.52 -5.62 -2.75
N VAL A 12 -17.07 -6.78 -3.14
CA VAL A 12 -18.46 -6.92 -3.53
C VAL A 12 -19.24 -7.45 -2.34
N VAL A 13 -20.02 -6.58 -1.70
CA VAL A 13 -20.89 -6.95 -0.59
C VAL A 13 -22.31 -7.18 -1.13
N PRO A 14 -22.98 -8.30 -0.81
CA PRO A 14 -24.39 -8.49 -1.16
C PRO A 14 -25.30 -7.40 -0.56
N GLY A 15 -26.30 -6.94 -1.32
CA GLY A 15 -27.24 -5.90 -0.88
C GLY A 15 -26.75 -4.46 -1.07
N LEU A 16 -27.60 -3.51 -0.72
CA LEU A 16 -27.34 -2.07 -0.79
C LEU A 16 -26.81 -1.55 0.55
N ARG A 17 -25.86 -0.63 0.51
CA ARG A 17 -25.48 0.14 1.70
C ARG A 17 -26.63 1.06 2.09
N TYR A 18 -27.04 1.03 3.36
CA TYR A 18 -27.92 2.05 3.92
C TYR A 18 -27.13 2.97 4.84
N ASP A 19 -27.50 4.25 4.85
CA ASP A 19 -27.11 5.22 5.87
C ASP A 19 -28.40 5.84 6.44
N THR A 20 -28.55 5.86 7.77
CA THR A 20 -29.71 6.44 8.46
C THR A 20 -29.35 7.76 9.14
N TYR A 21 -30.34 8.64 9.24
CA TYR A 21 -30.19 10.01 9.70
C TYR A 21 -31.37 10.37 10.60
N LEU A 22 -31.12 11.08 11.69
CA LEU A 22 -32.09 11.72 12.57
C LEU A 22 -32.22 13.19 12.16
N GLY A 23 -33.44 13.65 11.93
CA GLY A 23 -33.68 15.06 11.60
C GLY A 23 -35.10 15.33 11.13
N LYS A 24 -35.48 16.60 11.20
CA LYS A 24 -36.70 17.10 10.55
C LYS A 24 -36.36 17.49 9.13
N PHE A 25 -36.70 16.64 8.18
CA PHE A 25 -36.42 16.88 6.78
C PHE A 25 -37.66 17.41 6.07
N ALA A 26 -37.45 18.30 5.11
CA ALA A 26 -38.47 18.79 4.19
C ALA A 26 -38.13 18.47 2.72
N SER A 27 -36.99 17.80 2.49
CA SER A 27 -36.54 17.29 1.18
C SER A 27 -35.49 16.19 1.35
N CYS A 28 -35.39 15.31 0.36
CA CYS A 28 -34.41 14.22 0.33
C CYS A 28 -32.95 14.70 0.29
N GLU A 29 -32.71 15.89 -0.27
CA GLU A 29 -31.39 16.53 -0.26
C GLU A 29 -30.94 16.94 1.14
N GLN A 30 -31.88 17.20 2.06
CA GLN A 30 -31.56 17.54 3.45
C GLN A 30 -31.21 16.32 4.30
N ILE A 31 -31.55 15.09 3.88
CA ILE A 31 -31.29 13.87 4.66
C ILE A 31 -29.82 13.79 5.07
N VAL A 32 -28.90 14.05 4.13
CA VAL A 32 -27.45 13.99 4.37
C VAL A 32 -26.94 15.07 5.32
N LEU A 33 -27.72 16.10 5.59
CA LEU A 33 -27.44 17.15 6.57
C LEU A 33 -27.91 16.78 7.99
N GLY A 34 -28.68 15.70 8.13
CA GLY A 34 -29.15 15.19 9.42
C GLY A 34 -28.07 14.55 10.28
N GLU A 35 -28.38 14.36 11.56
CA GLU A 35 -27.51 13.63 12.49
C GLU A 35 -27.44 12.17 12.03
N PHE A 36 -26.24 11.64 11.78
CA PHE A 36 -26.09 10.21 11.46
C PHE A 36 -26.58 9.34 12.60
N ALA A 37 -27.31 8.27 12.31
CA ALA A 37 -27.65 7.27 13.31
C ALA A 37 -26.89 5.96 13.11
N SER A 38 -26.96 5.36 11.92
CA SER A 38 -26.33 4.06 11.64
C SER A 38 -26.06 3.86 10.15
N SER A 39 -25.19 2.91 9.83
CA SER A 39 -25.05 2.37 8.47
C SER A 39 -24.91 0.85 8.51
N GLY A 40 -25.16 0.22 7.38
CA GLY A 40 -24.94 -1.20 7.19
C GLY A 40 -25.33 -1.62 5.78
N HIS A 41 -25.62 -2.90 5.59
CA HIS A 41 -26.12 -3.44 4.32
C HIS A 41 -27.54 -3.97 4.49
N ALA A 42 -28.37 -3.72 3.49
CA ALA A 42 -29.74 -4.19 3.44
C ALA A 42 -29.99 -4.91 2.11
N GLU A 43 -30.61 -6.08 2.19
CA GLU A 43 -31.04 -6.84 1.02
C GLU A 43 -32.37 -6.34 0.43
N LYS A 44 -32.98 -5.35 1.08
CA LYS A 44 -34.26 -4.74 0.72
C LYS A 44 -34.26 -3.24 1.02
N ILE A 45 -34.86 -2.46 0.12
CA ILE A 45 -35.20 -1.06 0.37
C ILE A 45 -36.47 -1.04 1.22
N SER A 46 -36.35 -0.63 2.48
CA SER A 46 -37.47 -0.55 3.41
C SER A 46 -37.26 0.57 4.41
N VAL A 47 -38.26 0.82 5.27
CA VAL A 47 -38.08 1.72 6.41
C VAL A 47 -37.16 1.12 7.48
N GLU A 48 -36.86 -0.18 7.44
CA GLU A 48 -35.91 -0.80 8.36
C GLU A 48 -34.47 -0.79 7.81
N PRO A 49 -33.45 -0.51 8.65
CA PRO A 49 -33.52 -0.33 10.11
C PRO A 49 -33.70 1.16 10.50
N LYS A 50 -34.94 1.62 10.68
CA LYS A 50 -35.20 3.02 11.02
C LYS A 50 -34.60 3.36 12.39
N PRO A 51 -34.00 4.54 12.56
CA PRO A 51 -33.36 4.89 13.82
C PRO A 51 -34.34 5.34 14.90
N ARG A 52 -35.59 5.69 14.55
CA ARG A 52 -36.70 6.04 15.45
C ARG A 52 -38.04 6.06 14.70
N GLY A 53 -39.15 6.34 15.41
CA GLY A 53 -40.51 6.34 14.85
C GLY A 53 -40.86 7.50 13.90
N ASP A 54 -40.32 8.70 14.11
CA ASP A 54 -40.59 9.86 13.24
C ASP A 54 -39.31 10.68 13.05
N ASN A 55 -39.27 11.60 12.08
CA ASN A 55 -38.16 12.54 11.89
C ASN A 55 -36.84 11.81 11.60
N PHE A 56 -36.85 10.92 10.62
CA PHE A 56 -35.65 10.22 10.18
C PHE A 56 -35.51 10.25 8.66
N GLY A 57 -34.32 9.93 8.17
CA GLY A 57 -34.04 9.79 6.75
C GLY A 57 -33.17 8.57 6.53
N ILE A 58 -33.35 7.90 5.40
CA ILE A 58 -32.56 6.75 4.99
C ILE A 58 -32.12 6.95 3.55
N ARG A 59 -30.83 6.69 3.30
CA ARG A 59 -30.25 6.63 1.96
C ARG A 59 -29.76 5.22 1.69
N PHE A 60 -30.32 4.56 0.69
CA PHE A 60 -29.83 3.32 0.14
C PHE A 60 -28.96 3.61 -1.09
N SER A 61 -27.79 3.01 -1.17
CA SER A 61 -26.85 3.20 -2.28
C SER A 61 -26.13 1.90 -2.64
N GLY A 62 -25.93 1.67 -3.94
CA GLY A 62 -25.25 0.49 -4.43
C GLY A 62 -25.55 0.26 -5.91
N GLU A 63 -25.69 -0.99 -6.30
CA GLU A 63 -25.95 -1.40 -7.67
C GLU A 63 -27.00 -2.51 -7.75
N PHE A 64 -27.72 -2.54 -8.85
CA PHE A 64 -28.64 -3.62 -9.19
C PHE A 64 -28.36 -4.22 -10.57
N LEU A 65 -28.72 -5.49 -10.75
CA LEU A 65 -28.48 -6.24 -11.98
C LEU A 65 -29.66 -6.16 -12.96
N VAL A 66 -29.38 -5.66 -14.17
CA VAL A 66 -30.28 -5.67 -15.32
C VAL A 66 -29.91 -6.84 -16.24
N SER A 67 -30.79 -7.84 -16.32
CA SER A 67 -30.51 -9.09 -17.07
C SER A 67 -30.68 -8.94 -18.58
N GLN A 68 -31.54 -8.02 -19.04
CA GLN A 68 -31.86 -7.81 -20.44
C GLN A 68 -31.91 -6.31 -20.72
N GLU A 69 -31.37 -5.86 -21.85
CA GLU A 69 -31.46 -4.46 -22.21
C GLU A 69 -32.88 -4.04 -22.60
N GLY A 70 -33.23 -2.79 -22.34
CA GLY A 70 -34.48 -2.17 -22.77
C GLY A 70 -35.02 -1.14 -21.79
N GLN A 71 -36.28 -0.75 -21.99
CA GLN A 71 -36.96 0.23 -21.16
C GLN A 71 -37.51 -0.42 -19.88
N TYR A 72 -37.10 0.11 -18.73
CA TYR A 72 -37.60 -0.31 -17.42
C TYR A 72 -38.49 0.78 -16.81
N GLU A 73 -39.57 0.35 -16.16
CA GLU A 73 -40.46 1.19 -15.38
C GLU A 73 -40.19 0.97 -13.88
N PHE A 74 -40.17 2.06 -13.12
CA PHE A 74 -39.98 2.09 -11.69
C PHE A 74 -41.19 2.75 -11.03
N ALA A 75 -41.60 2.23 -9.87
CA ALA A 75 -42.59 2.85 -9.00
C ALA A 75 -42.00 3.02 -7.60
N LEU A 76 -42.04 4.24 -7.07
CA LEU A 76 -41.57 4.60 -5.75
C LEU A 76 -42.76 5.08 -4.93
N LYS A 77 -43.06 4.35 -3.86
CA LYS A 77 -44.09 4.70 -2.88
C LYS A 77 -43.43 5.12 -1.58
N SER A 78 -43.82 6.27 -1.04
CA SER A 78 -43.39 6.69 0.30
C SER A 78 -44.48 7.42 1.08
N ASP A 79 -44.45 7.29 2.41
CA ASP A 79 -45.01 8.28 3.35
C ASP A 79 -43.89 9.29 3.60
N ASP A 80 -44.22 10.56 3.47
CA ASP A 80 -43.31 11.69 3.24
C ASP A 80 -42.33 11.51 2.06
N GLY A 81 -41.25 12.30 2.01
CA GLY A 81 -40.53 12.53 0.76
C GLY A 81 -39.57 11.40 0.40
N SER A 82 -39.56 11.04 -0.88
CA SER A 82 -38.58 10.10 -1.43
C SER A 82 -38.12 10.48 -2.85
N LYS A 83 -36.91 10.05 -3.20
CA LYS A 83 -36.34 10.22 -4.55
C LYS A 83 -35.55 8.98 -4.96
N LEU A 84 -35.57 8.67 -6.26
CA LEU A 84 -34.83 7.57 -6.86
C LEU A 84 -33.96 8.07 -8.01
N TRP A 85 -32.66 7.80 -7.90
CA TRP A 85 -31.69 7.99 -8.98
C TRP A 85 -31.19 6.65 -9.47
N ILE A 86 -31.03 6.54 -10.79
CA ILE A 86 -30.42 5.39 -11.47
C ILE A 86 -29.33 5.95 -12.39
N ASP A 87 -28.10 5.45 -12.28
CA ASP A 87 -26.94 5.99 -13.01
C ASP A 87 -26.76 7.50 -12.88
N SER A 88 -26.95 7.99 -11.64
CA SER A 88 -26.87 9.41 -11.26
C SER A 88 -27.90 10.33 -11.93
N GLU A 89 -28.86 9.78 -12.67
CA GLU A 89 -29.99 10.54 -13.22
C GLU A 89 -31.23 10.35 -12.35
N LEU A 90 -31.94 11.44 -12.07
CA LEU A 90 -33.17 11.41 -11.28
C LEU A 90 -34.30 10.77 -12.09
N VAL A 91 -34.79 9.61 -11.66
CA VAL A 91 -35.86 8.87 -12.34
C VAL A 91 -37.22 9.18 -11.70
N ILE A 92 -37.27 9.28 -10.37
CA ILE A 92 -38.50 9.60 -9.65
C ILE A 92 -38.24 10.68 -8.61
N ASP A 93 -39.02 11.76 -8.68
CA ASP A 93 -39.08 12.81 -7.67
C ASP A 93 -40.42 12.76 -6.93
N ASN A 94 -40.43 12.16 -5.73
CA ASN A 94 -41.57 12.09 -4.83
C ASN A 94 -41.30 12.90 -3.55
N ASP A 95 -40.68 14.08 -3.70
CA ASP A 95 -40.14 14.84 -2.57
C ASP A 95 -41.12 15.93 -2.09
N SER A 96 -41.68 15.73 -0.89
CA SER A 96 -42.38 16.73 -0.07
C SER A 96 -42.97 16.01 1.15
N VAL A 97 -43.50 16.74 2.14
CA VAL A 97 -44.28 16.13 3.23
C VAL A 97 -45.66 15.75 2.68
N HIS A 98 -46.02 14.47 2.73
CA HIS A 98 -47.28 13.93 2.21
C HIS A 98 -47.59 12.54 2.76
N GLY A 99 -48.88 12.16 2.77
CA GLY A 99 -49.29 10.77 3.05
C GLY A 99 -48.75 9.76 2.01
N PRO A 100 -49.00 8.45 2.18
CA PRO A 100 -48.51 7.41 1.29
C PRO A 100 -48.87 7.66 -0.19
N THR A 101 -47.87 8.07 -0.98
CA THR A 101 -48.03 8.47 -2.37
C THR A 101 -47.07 7.67 -3.24
N THR A 102 -47.55 7.20 -4.40
CA THR A 102 -46.73 6.47 -5.38
C THR A 102 -46.49 7.34 -6.61
N LYS A 103 -45.24 7.46 -7.03
CA LYS A 103 -44.87 8.04 -8.32
C LYS A 103 -44.13 7.01 -9.18
N GLN A 104 -44.17 7.22 -10.48
CA GLN A 104 -43.56 6.34 -11.46
C GLN A 104 -42.57 7.13 -12.33
N GLY A 105 -41.59 6.41 -12.87
CA GLY A 105 -40.62 6.92 -13.83
C GLY A 105 -40.08 5.76 -14.67
N SER A 106 -39.47 6.07 -15.80
CA SER A 106 -38.88 5.05 -16.68
C SER A 106 -37.47 5.43 -17.09
N LYS A 107 -36.66 4.42 -17.42
CA LYS A 107 -35.29 4.59 -17.90
C LYS A 107 -34.89 3.45 -18.82
N ASP A 108 -34.19 3.79 -19.91
CA ASP A 108 -33.56 2.80 -20.78
C ASP A 108 -32.26 2.31 -20.15
N LEU A 109 -32.11 1.01 -19.98
CA LEU A 109 -30.98 0.37 -19.32
C LEU A 109 -30.34 -0.68 -20.23
N SER A 110 -29.01 -0.72 -20.24
CA SER A 110 -28.25 -1.80 -20.87
C SER A 110 -28.28 -3.07 -20.01
N SER A 111 -27.91 -4.22 -20.57
CA SER A 111 -27.62 -5.38 -19.71
C SER A 111 -26.35 -5.12 -18.88
N GLY A 112 -26.42 -5.36 -17.58
CA GLY A 112 -25.30 -5.19 -16.67
C GLY A 112 -25.69 -4.68 -15.30
N TRP A 113 -24.69 -4.25 -14.52
CA TRP A 113 -24.90 -3.64 -13.21
C TRP A 113 -25.06 -2.12 -13.36
N HIS A 114 -26.13 -1.58 -12.79
CA HIS A 114 -26.48 -0.17 -12.81
C HIS A 114 -26.50 0.39 -11.40
N SER A 115 -26.10 1.65 -11.22
CA SER A 115 -26.07 2.28 -9.90
C SER A 115 -27.46 2.73 -9.48
N ILE A 116 -27.75 2.61 -8.18
CA ILE A 116 -29.01 3.03 -7.55
C ILE A 116 -28.71 3.87 -6.31
N ASP A 117 -29.39 5.01 -6.19
CA ASP A 117 -29.46 5.84 -4.97
C ASP A 117 -30.95 6.09 -4.69
N ALA A 118 -31.45 5.54 -3.59
CA ALA A 118 -32.83 5.72 -3.16
C ALA A 118 -32.84 6.40 -1.79
N ARG A 119 -33.58 7.50 -1.68
CA ARG A 119 -33.66 8.30 -0.45
C ARG A 119 -35.10 8.39 -0.01
N VAL A 120 -35.32 8.31 1.30
CA VAL A 120 -36.61 8.54 1.95
C VAL A 120 -36.41 9.29 3.25
N TYR A 121 -37.34 10.17 3.59
CA TYR A 121 -37.46 10.68 4.95
C TYR A 121 -38.90 10.58 5.45
N GLU A 122 -39.01 10.42 6.77
CA GLU A 122 -40.25 10.45 7.52
C GLU A 122 -40.25 11.71 8.40
N HIS A 123 -41.24 12.57 8.26
CA HIS A 123 -41.45 13.75 9.09
C HIS A 123 -42.34 13.41 10.30
N GLY A 124 -43.41 12.65 10.08
CA GLY A 124 -44.10 11.93 11.14
C GLY A 124 -45.48 11.39 10.78
N GLY A 125 -45.89 10.33 11.46
CA GLY A 125 -47.16 9.64 11.19
C GLY A 125 -46.94 8.17 10.83
N GLY A 126 -47.55 7.72 9.73
CA GLY A 126 -47.24 6.41 9.16
C GLY A 126 -45.96 6.49 8.35
N GLU A 127 -45.27 5.38 8.14
CA GLU A 127 -44.02 5.36 7.38
C GLU A 127 -44.04 4.23 6.34
N VAL A 128 -43.63 4.52 5.11
CA VAL A 128 -43.40 3.47 4.11
C VAL A 128 -42.34 3.92 3.11
N ILE A 129 -41.53 2.99 2.63
CA ILE A 129 -40.86 3.08 1.34
C ILE A 129 -41.00 1.75 0.63
N GLU A 130 -41.37 1.78 -0.64
CA GLU A 130 -41.41 0.62 -1.52
C GLU A 130 -40.94 1.03 -2.90
N VAL A 131 -40.03 0.25 -3.46
CA VAL A 131 -39.53 0.42 -4.84
C VAL A 131 -39.87 -0.83 -5.63
N LEU A 132 -40.74 -0.67 -6.62
CA LEU A 132 -41.09 -1.72 -7.57
C LEU A 132 -40.48 -1.39 -8.93
N TRP A 133 -40.14 -2.43 -9.68
CA TRP A 133 -39.66 -2.28 -11.05
C TRP A 133 -40.20 -3.39 -11.95
N SER A 134 -40.34 -3.08 -13.24
CA SER A 134 -40.74 -3.99 -14.31
C SER A 134 -40.08 -3.62 -15.64
N GLY A 135 -39.99 -4.57 -16.55
CA GLY A 135 -39.34 -4.38 -17.84
C GLY A 135 -38.98 -5.73 -18.48
N PRO A 136 -38.08 -5.75 -19.48
CA PRO A 136 -37.63 -6.99 -20.11
C PRO A 136 -37.19 -8.06 -19.09
N GLY A 137 -37.85 -9.22 -19.13
CA GLY A 137 -37.64 -10.33 -18.19
C GLY A 137 -38.36 -10.20 -16.82
N ILE A 138 -39.16 -9.15 -16.62
CA ILE A 138 -39.93 -8.88 -15.39
C ILE A 138 -41.35 -8.45 -15.76
N ASP A 139 -42.20 -9.43 -16.04
CA ASP A 139 -43.56 -9.24 -16.57
C ASP A 139 -44.53 -8.56 -15.59
N LYS A 140 -44.20 -8.52 -14.30
CA LYS A 140 -45.02 -7.90 -13.25
C LYS A 140 -44.14 -7.04 -12.34
N PRO A 141 -44.57 -5.82 -11.96
CA PRO A 141 -43.88 -5.00 -10.99
C PRO A 141 -43.62 -5.77 -9.69
N ARG A 142 -42.37 -5.75 -9.23
CA ARG A 142 -41.92 -6.40 -7.99
C ARG A 142 -40.75 -5.65 -7.37
N GLU A 143 -40.41 -5.95 -6.12
CA GLU A 143 -39.17 -5.48 -5.49
C GLU A 143 -37.92 -6.14 -6.11
N PHE A 144 -36.75 -5.54 -5.87
CA PHE A 144 -35.45 -6.16 -6.16
C PHE A 144 -35.24 -7.41 -5.30
N ARG A 145 -34.65 -8.45 -5.89
CA ARG A 145 -34.23 -9.65 -5.14
C ARG A 145 -32.85 -9.41 -4.53
N PRO A 146 -32.51 -10.02 -3.38
CA PRO A 146 -31.18 -9.89 -2.77
C PRO A 146 -30.02 -10.19 -3.72
N ALA A 147 -30.15 -11.24 -4.55
CA ALA A 147 -29.15 -11.61 -5.55
C ALA A 147 -28.99 -10.60 -6.71
N GLU A 148 -29.94 -9.70 -6.87
CA GLU A 148 -29.91 -8.62 -7.85
C GLU A 148 -29.27 -7.35 -7.29
N LEU A 149 -28.85 -7.33 -6.01
CA LEU A 149 -28.33 -6.14 -5.33
C LEU A 149 -26.90 -6.37 -4.84
N ARG A 150 -26.05 -5.37 -5.00
CA ARG A 150 -24.70 -5.37 -4.42
C ARG A 150 -24.18 -3.98 -4.12
N THR A 151 -23.13 -3.91 -3.33
CA THR A 151 -22.35 -2.70 -3.08
C THR A 151 -20.89 -2.95 -3.48
N ARG A 152 -20.32 -2.07 -4.30
CA ARG A 152 -18.89 -2.06 -4.61
C ARG A 152 -18.20 -1.00 -3.74
N THR A 153 -17.38 -1.42 -2.78
CA THR A 153 -16.61 -0.49 -1.93
C THR A 153 -15.11 -0.58 -2.23
N SER A 154 -14.43 0.56 -2.36
CA SER A 154 -12.98 0.64 -2.65
C SER A 154 -12.07 0.40 -1.45
N VAL A 155 -12.67 0.30 -0.25
CA VAL A 155 -12.04 -0.07 1.01
C VAL A 155 -13.18 -0.58 1.90
N ALA A 156 -13.12 -1.80 2.41
CA ALA A 156 -13.89 -2.15 3.61
C ALA A 156 -13.37 -1.28 4.76
N LEU A 157 -14.01 -0.13 4.99
CA LEU A 157 -13.87 0.58 6.25
C LEU A 157 -14.60 -0.27 7.31
N PRO A 158 -14.04 -0.44 8.51
CA PRO A 158 -14.80 -1.03 9.61
C PRO A 158 -16.11 -0.25 9.82
N ASP A 159 -17.13 -0.93 10.35
CA ASP A 159 -18.46 -0.40 10.70
C ASP A 159 -18.43 0.63 11.85
N GLU A 160 -17.39 1.47 11.92
CA GLU A 160 -17.38 2.62 12.82
C GLU A 160 -18.09 3.80 12.13
N PRO A 161 -19.01 4.48 12.83
CA PRO A 161 -19.71 5.63 12.28
C PRO A 161 -18.69 6.69 11.86
N LEU A 162 -18.80 7.18 10.63
CA LEU A 162 -18.02 8.33 10.16
C LEU A 162 -18.14 9.45 11.20
N PHE A 163 -17.01 9.95 11.69
CA PHE A 163 -16.96 11.07 12.62
C PHE A 163 -17.74 12.26 12.03
N ARG A 164 -18.93 12.55 12.59
CA ARG A 164 -19.80 13.66 12.14
C ARG A 164 -19.82 14.79 13.16
N LEU A 165 -19.64 16.00 12.65
CA LEU A 165 -19.66 17.23 13.43
C LEU A 165 -21.12 17.58 13.81
N ILE A 166 -21.50 17.42 15.08
CA ILE A 166 -22.83 17.79 15.58
C ILE A 166 -22.82 19.27 15.99
N PRO A 167 -23.59 20.19 15.35
CA PRO A 167 -23.49 21.64 15.58
C PRO A 167 -23.59 22.05 17.05
N GLY A 168 -24.50 21.45 17.82
CA GLY A 168 -24.61 21.72 19.26
C GLY A 168 -23.43 21.24 20.10
N ARG A 169 -22.72 20.20 19.64
CA ARG A 169 -21.46 19.73 20.25
C ARG A 169 -20.26 20.52 19.72
N ILE A 170 -20.29 21.04 18.50
CA ILE A 170 -19.29 21.98 17.98
C ILE A 170 -19.38 23.29 18.77
N ILE A 171 -20.58 23.82 19.01
CA ILE A 171 -20.77 25.06 19.78
C ILE A 171 -20.34 24.85 21.23
N ARG A 172 -20.80 23.77 21.89
CA ARG A 172 -20.32 23.45 23.25
C ARG A 172 -18.83 23.16 23.28
N GLY A 173 -18.33 22.43 22.30
CA GLY A 173 -16.92 22.12 22.13
C GLY A 173 -16.10 23.39 21.95
N GLY A 174 -16.57 24.35 21.15
CA GLY A 174 -15.97 25.67 20.97
C GLY A 174 -16.03 26.53 22.24
N GLN A 175 -17.15 26.48 22.98
CA GLN A 175 -17.26 27.12 24.29
C GLN A 175 -16.27 26.52 25.29
N TYR A 176 -16.08 25.20 25.31
CA TYR A 176 -15.08 24.54 26.14
C TYR A 176 -13.65 24.78 25.65
N TYR A 177 -13.46 24.85 24.34
CA TYR A 177 -12.17 25.15 23.70
C TYR A 177 -11.67 26.55 24.05
N ASP A 178 -12.59 27.51 24.19
CA ASP A 178 -12.31 28.84 24.71
C ASP A 178 -12.19 28.84 26.24
N ALA A 179 -13.17 28.28 26.97
CA ALA A 179 -13.22 28.30 28.43
C ALA A 179 -12.04 27.57 29.09
N TYR A 180 -11.53 26.49 28.48
CA TYR A 180 -10.35 25.76 28.93
C TYR A 180 -9.04 26.28 28.34
N GLY A 181 -9.09 27.38 27.56
CA GLY A 181 -7.90 28.06 27.05
C GLY A 181 -7.17 27.32 25.93
N CYS A 182 -7.80 26.35 25.26
CA CYS A 182 -7.20 25.62 24.13
C CYS A 182 -6.86 26.57 22.96
N ASN A 183 -7.70 27.58 22.72
CA ASN A 183 -7.46 28.63 21.73
C ASN A 183 -6.13 29.39 21.96
N SER A 184 -5.65 29.48 23.21
CA SER A 184 -4.41 30.18 23.55
C SER A 184 -3.14 29.50 23.02
N CYS A 185 -3.20 28.23 22.59
CA CYS A 185 -2.12 27.53 21.88
C CYS A 185 -2.41 27.39 20.38
N HIS A 186 -3.66 27.14 20.03
CA HIS A 186 -4.03 26.64 18.71
C HIS A 186 -4.60 27.73 17.78
N GLU A 187 -4.95 28.92 18.29
CA GLU A 187 -5.36 30.07 17.49
C GLU A 187 -4.36 31.23 17.60
N LYS A 188 -3.65 31.54 16.51
CA LYS A 188 -2.64 32.62 16.47
C LYS A 188 -3.16 34.00 16.89
N ALA A 189 -4.46 34.25 16.78
CA ALA A 189 -5.08 35.54 17.09
C ALA A 189 -5.69 35.61 18.50
N ALA A 190 -5.81 34.48 19.21
CA ALA A 190 -6.37 34.46 20.56
C ALA A 190 -5.39 35.09 21.56
N ARG A 191 -5.91 35.89 22.50
CA ARG A 191 -5.10 36.39 23.62
C ARG A 191 -4.80 35.21 24.56
N PRO A 192 -3.54 34.99 24.98
CA PRO A 192 -3.23 33.91 25.90
C PRO A 192 -3.97 34.11 27.23
N ASN A 193 -4.86 33.18 27.58
CA ASN A 193 -5.45 33.08 28.91
C ASN A 193 -4.59 32.14 29.77
N LYS A 194 -3.32 32.49 29.94
CA LYS A 194 -2.35 31.68 30.67
C LYS A 194 -1.60 32.54 31.65
N THR A 195 -1.60 32.13 32.91
CA THR A 195 -0.63 32.61 33.89
C THR A 195 0.75 32.12 33.45
N PRO A 196 1.73 33.01 33.21
CA PRO A 196 3.11 32.62 32.95
C PRO A 196 3.62 31.67 34.02
N TRP A 197 4.49 30.71 33.65
CA TRP A 197 4.99 29.69 34.57
C TRP A 197 5.58 30.29 35.86
N ASN A 198 6.35 31.38 35.72
CA ASN A 198 6.94 32.12 36.83
C ASN A 198 5.94 32.89 37.72
N GLN A 199 4.65 32.85 37.39
CA GLN A 199 3.55 33.44 38.16
C GLN A 199 2.61 32.37 38.73
N LEU A 200 2.87 31.08 38.50
CA LEU A 200 2.16 29.99 39.16
C LEU A 200 2.61 29.87 40.62
N THR A 201 1.69 29.49 41.50
CA THR A 201 1.98 29.21 42.92
C THR A 201 2.16 27.71 43.13
N ALA A 202 3.26 27.31 43.77
CA ALA A 202 3.55 25.94 44.15
C ALA A 202 2.74 25.53 45.41
N GLU A 203 1.42 25.53 45.28
CA GLU A 203 0.48 25.26 46.38
C GLU A 203 -0.64 24.31 45.91
N ARG A 204 -1.23 23.58 46.87
CA ARG A 204 -2.37 22.67 46.61
C ARG A 204 -3.69 23.46 46.42
N SER A 205 -3.75 24.26 45.36
CA SER A 205 -4.84 25.19 45.06
C SER A 205 -5.40 24.98 43.64
N GLY A 206 -6.54 25.62 43.34
CA GLY A 206 -7.18 25.50 42.02
C GLY A 206 -7.50 24.06 41.63
N CYS A 207 -7.03 23.63 40.45
CA CYS A 207 -7.21 22.28 39.92
C CYS A 207 -6.48 21.17 40.72
N LEU A 208 -5.55 21.54 41.61
CA LEU A 208 -4.82 20.60 42.48
C LEU A 208 -5.46 20.46 43.87
N SER A 209 -6.48 21.28 44.17
CA SER A 209 -7.18 21.23 45.46
C SER A 209 -8.05 19.98 45.58
N GLN A 210 -8.35 19.55 46.81
CA GLN A 210 -9.27 18.42 47.04
C GLN A 210 -10.70 18.71 46.57
N ASN A 211 -11.09 19.99 46.53
CA ASN A 211 -12.39 20.47 46.06
C ASN A 211 -12.18 21.58 45.02
N PRO A 212 -11.91 21.22 43.75
CA PRO A 212 -11.67 22.20 42.69
C PRO A 212 -12.85 23.17 42.53
N PRO A 213 -12.60 24.46 42.22
CA PRO A 213 -13.66 25.42 41.97
C PRO A 213 -14.58 24.98 40.83
N ALA A 214 -15.89 25.25 40.95
CA ALA A 214 -16.87 24.92 39.92
C ALA A 214 -16.48 25.52 38.56
N GLY A 215 -16.48 24.69 37.50
CA GLY A 215 -16.02 25.06 36.16
C GLY A 215 -14.55 24.75 35.86
N SER A 216 -13.76 24.39 36.87
CA SER A 216 -12.39 23.90 36.66
C SER A 216 -12.38 22.49 36.06
N PRO A 217 -11.38 22.12 35.24
CA PRO A 217 -11.20 20.74 34.82
C PRO A 217 -11.03 19.81 36.04
N GLY A 218 -11.83 18.75 36.10
CA GLY A 218 -11.79 17.76 37.16
C GLY A 218 -10.75 16.67 36.88
N TYR A 219 -9.47 16.97 37.12
CA TYR A 219 -8.41 15.98 37.00
C TYR A 219 -8.44 15.01 38.20
N ASN A 220 -8.40 13.71 37.95
CA ASN A 220 -8.39 12.68 38.99
C ASN A 220 -6.95 12.38 39.45
N PHE A 221 -6.20 13.41 39.86
CA PHE A 221 -4.82 13.25 40.32
C PHE A 221 -4.77 12.61 41.71
N ASP A 222 -3.89 11.63 41.88
CA ASP A 222 -3.57 11.12 43.21
C ASP A 222 -2.63 12.06 43.98
N ASP A 223 -2.47 11.83 45.28
CA ASP A 223 -1.62 12.67 46.14
C ASP A 223 -0.15 12.72 45.68
N ALA A 224 0.36 11.62 45.11
CA ALA A 224 1.74 11.53 44.63
C ALA A 224 1.96 12.40 43.39
N MET A 225 1.01 12.42 42.46
CA MET A 225 1.04 13.26 41.27
C MET A 225 0.86 14.73 41.63
N VAL A 226 -0.07 15.07 42.55
CA VAL A 226 -0.23 16.45 43.04
C VAL A 226 1.08 16.96 43.66
N ALA A 227 1.78 16.14 44.46
CA ALA A 227 3.06 16.53 45.04
C ALA A 227 4.13 16.81 43.98
N LYS A 228 4.25 15.97 42.94
CA LYS A 228 5.20 16.16 41.83
C LYS A 228 4.90 17.41 41.00
N ILE A 229 3.61 17.72 40.77
CA ILE A 229 3.22 18.92 40.03
C ILE A 229 3.58 20.18 40.83
N ILE A 230 3.34 20.17 42.15
CA ILE A 230 3.72 21.29 43.03
C ILE A 230 5.23 21.49 43.04
N ASP A 231 6.01 20.41 43.15
CA ASP A 231 7.47 20.44 43.10
C ASP A 231 7.98 21.02 41.77
N LEU A 232 7.39 20.57 40.65
CA LEU A 232 7.70 21.06 39.30
C LEU A 232 7.42 22.58 39.16
N ILE A 233 6.26 23.06 39.61
CA ILE A 233 5.92 24.49 39.60
C ILE A 233 6.92 25.30 40.45
N GLY A 234 7.38 24.74 41.58
CA GLY A 234 8.32 25.38 42.48
C GLY A 234 9.76 25.48 41.95
N SER A 235 10.12 24.69 40.92
CA SER A 235 11.44 24.74 40.30
C SER A 235 11.53 25.92 39.30
N VAL A 236 12.35 26.93 39.64
CA VAL A 236 12.38 28.25 38.94
C VAL A 236 13.22 28.23 37.65
N GLU A 237 13.90 27.14 37.33
CA GLU A 237 14.75 27.03 36.13
C GLU A 237 14.09 26.12 35.08
N PHE A 238 13.36 26.72 34.14
CA PHE A 238 12.81 26.00 32.99
C PHE A 238 13.32 26.61 31.68
N GLU A 239 14.64 26.59 31.46
CA GLU A 239 15.17 26.57 30.10
C GLU A 239 15.03 25.14 29.58
N MET A 240 13.94 24.85 28.87
CA MET A 240 13.84 23.59 28.12
C MET A 240 14.74 23.66 26.87
N SER A 241 16.05 23.55 27.05
CA SER A 241 16.83 22.85 26.04
C SER A 241 16.59 21.37 26.28
N TYR A 242 15.63 20.79 25.56
CA TYR A 242 15.52 19.34 25.57
C TYR A 242 16.80 18.77 24.98
N GLU A 243 17.47 17.91 25.75
CA GLU A 243 18.45 16.99 25.18
C GLU A 243 17.81 16.30 23.96
N PRO A 244 18.53 16.10 22.84
CA PRO A 244 17.95 15.58 21.59
C PRO A 244 17.10 14.31 21.77
N GLY A 245 17.52 13.41 22.67
CA GLY A 245 16.76 12.20 23.03
C GLY A 245 15.42 12.48 23.71
N MET A 246 15.35 13.49 24.59
CA MET A 246 14.08 13.90 25.23
C MET A 246 13.11 14.52 24.21
N ALA A 247 13.62 15.30 23.26
CA ALA A 247 12.81 15.86 22.18
C ALA A 247 12.22 14.76 21.29
N ALA A 248 13.01 13.72 20.98
CA ALA A 248 12.54 12.55 20.24
C ALA A 248 11.42 11.82 20.99
N ASP A 249 11.63 11.54 22.27
CA ASP A 249 10.67 10.83 23.10
C ASP A 249 9.34 11.59 23.22
N HIS A 250 9.39 12.92 23.36
CA HIS A 250 8.19 13.75 23.40
C HIS A 250 7.40 13.71 22.09
N LEU A 251 8.08 13.82 20.93
CA LEU A 251 7.42 13.78 19.63
C LEU A 251 6.88 12.39 19.29
N ILE A 252 7.54 11.31 19.74
CA ILE A 252 7.04 9.93 19.61
C ILE A 252 5.73 9.76 20.37
N ASP A 253 5.67 10.28 21.60
CA ASP A 253 4.48 10.18 22.44
C ASP A 253 3.34 11.06 21.89
N ASP A 254 3.63 12.28 21.45
CA ASP A 254 2.65 13.18 20.84
C ASP A 254 2.08 12.62 19.52
N ALA A 255 2.91 11.94 18.73
CA ALA A 255 2.48 11.23 17.53
C ALA A 255 1.73 9.92 17.84
N GLY A 256 1.59 9.52 19.11
CA GLY A 256 0.89 8.30 19.53
C GLY A 256 1.63 7.01 19.16
N CYS A 257 2.93 7.07 18.84
CA CYS A 257 3.70 5.91 18.41
C CYS A 257 3.79 4.83 19.50
N THR A 258 3.83 5.24 20.77
CA THR A 258 3.91 4.34 21.93
C THR A 258 2.64 3.54 22.21
N MET A 259 1.53 3.81 21.51
CA MET A 259 0.32 2.97 21.58
C MET A 259 0.54 1.60 20.92
N CYS A 260 1.41 1.53 19.91
CA CYS A 260 1.69 0.31 19.15
C CYS A 260 3.14 -0.17 19.36
N HIS A 261 4.07 0.77 19.54
CA HIS A 261 5.48 0.48 19.64
C HIS A 261 5.97 0.62 21.09
N GLN A 262 6.99 -0.15 21.44
CA GLN A 262 7.75 0.09 22.67
C GLN A 262 8.99 0.94 22.35
N ARG A 263 9.37 1.80 23.30
CA ARG A 263 10.65 2.53 23.28
C ARG A 263 11.18 2.70 24.70
N ASN A 264 12.41 2.25 24.94
CA ASN A 264 13.11 2.34 26.23
C ASN A 264 12.25 1.76 27.38
N GLY A 265 11.58 0.64 27.11
CA GLY A 265 10.67 -0.01 28.05
C GLY A 265 9.29 0.65 28.19
N ARG A 266 9.03 1.80 27.54
CA ARG A 266 7.75 2.53 27.59
C ARG A 266 6.86 2.19 26.40
N GLY A 267 5.54 2.21 26.61
CA GLY A 267 4.55 1.96 25.56
C GLY A 267 4.35 0.47 25.24
N GLY A 268 3.83 0.21 24.04
CA GLY A 268 3.41 -1.10 23.55
C GLY A 268 1.91 -1.32 23.65
N PRO A 269 1.36 -2.26 22.87
CA PRO A 269 -0.08 -2.48 22.81
C PRO A 269 -0.58 -3.15 24.10
N ASP A 270 -1.71 -2.66 24.62
CA ASP A 270 -2.42 -3.31 25.72
C ASP A 270 -2.97 -4.68 25.30
N ALA A 271 -3.53 -5.43 26.26
CA ALA A 271 -4.01 -6.79 26.03
C ALA A 271 -5.09 -6.91 24.92
N GLU A 272 -5.93 -5.89 24.73
CA GLU A 272 -6.97 -5.91 23.70
C GLU A 272 -6.39 -5.52 22.33
N LEU A 273 -5.60 -4.45 22.27
CA LEU A 273 -4.94 -4.02 21.04
C LEU A 273 -3.97 -5.09 20.53
N ASN A 274 -3.29 -5.79 21.45
CA ASN A 274 -2.36 -6.87 21.14
C ASN A 274 -3.03 -7.99 20.32
N LYS A 275 -4.30 -8.33 20.59
CA LYS A 275 -5.06 -9.35 19.84
C LYS A 275 -5.29 -8.98 18.38
N THR A 276 -5.26 -7.69 18.05
CA THR A 276 -5.49 -7.19 16.69
C THR A 276 -4.25 -7.29 15.79
N PHE A 277 -3.07 -7.58 16.37
CA PHE A 277 -1.85 -7.77 15.61
C PHE A 277 -1.78 -9.18 15.03
N ILE A 278 -1.88 -9.27 13.71
CA ILE A 278 -1.94 -10.53 12.96
C ILE A 278 -0.69 -10.67 12.09
N GLY A 279 -0.09 -11.86 12.10
CA GLY A 279 0.99 -12.27 11.20
C GLY A 279 0.56 -13.45 10.33
N THR A 280 1.20 -13.65 9.19
CA THR A 280 0.96 -14.79 8.28
C THR A 280 1.97 -15.92 8.43
N ALA A 281 2.99 -15.73 9.27
CA ALA A 281 4.08 -16.66 9.46
C ALA A 281 4.10 -17.16 10.91
N GLU A 282 4.56 -18.39 11.11
CA GLU A 282 4.71 -19.04 12.42
C GLU A 282 5.93 -18.48 13.19
N LEU A 283 5.98 -17.15 13.29
CA LEU A 283 7.03 -16.37 13.96
C LEU A 283 6.64 -15.93 15.38
N GLY A 284 5.41 -16.24 15.82
CA GLY A 284 4.87 -15.75 17.08
C GLY A 284 4.78 -14.22 17.12
N ASP A 285 5.09 -13.62 18.26
CA ASP A 285 5.02 -12.17 18.47
C ASP A 285 5.94 -11.40 17.51
N GLU A 286 7.08 -11.98 17.13
CA GLU A 286 8.01 -11.41 16.14
C GLU A 286 7.39 -11.24 14.75
N GLY A 287 6.41 -12.08 14.43
CA GLY A 287 5.73 -12.12 13.14
C GLY A 287 4.53 -11.18 13.04
N ARG A 288 4.05 -10.65 14.17
CA ARG A 288 2.80 -9.90 14.23
C ARG A 288 2.94 -8.51 14.86
N LEU A 289 3.83 -8.35 15.85
CA LEU A 289 3.97 -7.09 16.58
C LEU A 289 4.82 -6.05 15.83
N PRO A 290 4.57 -4.74 16.06
CA PRO A 290 5.43 -3.66 15.60
C PRO A 290 6.85 -3.78 16.19
N PRO A 291 7.88 -3.27 15.50
CA PRO A 291 9.23 -3.27 16.04
C PRO A 291 9.35 -2.31 17.23
N PHE A 292 10.31 -2.59 18.10
CA PHE A 292 10.78 -1.60 19.07
C PHE A 292 11.40 -0.40 18.36
N LEU A 293 11.23 0.78 18.97
CA LEU A 293 11.79 2.04 18.48
C LEU A 293 13.10 2.41 19.21
N ASP A 294 13.55 1.59 20.15
CA ASP A 294 14.83 1.72 20.84
C ASP A 294 15.98 1.82 19.82
N GLY A 295 16.68 2.95 19.83
CA GLY A 295 17.82 3.21 18.96
C GLY A 295 17.52 3.11 17.46
N VAL A 296 16.26 3.23 17.02
CA VAL A 296 15.87 3.08 15.61
C VAL A 296 16.58 4.09 14.69
N GLY A 297 16.93 5.27 15.21
CA GLY A 297 17.72 6.28 14.52
C GLY A 297 19.20 5.91 14.31
N THR A 298 19.76 4.99 15.10
CA THR A 298 21.08 4.38 14.81
C THR A 298 20.97 3.22 13.83
N LYS A 299 19.80 2.59 13.77
CA LYS A 299 19.53 1.41 12.93
C LYS A 299 19.30 1.75 11.47
N LEU A 300 18.38 2.67 11.21
CA LEU A 300 17.93 2.99 9.86
C LEU A 300 18.69 4.19 9.31
N LYS A 301 18.93 4.19 8.00
CA LYS A 301 19.31 5.44 7.33
C LYS A 301 18.18 6.45 7.42
N TYR A 302 18.53 7.73 7.41
CA TYR A 302 17.59 8.81 7.64
C TYR A 302 16.41 8.82 6.66
N ASP A 303 16.71 8.70 5.36
CA ASP A 303 15.72 8.63 4.27
C ASP A 303 14.72 7.50 4.49
N VAL A 304 15.21 6.33 4.88
CA VAL A 304 14.41 5.15 5.18
C VAL A 304 13.54 5.36 6.43
N LEU A 305 14.10 5.92 7.51
CA LEU A 305 13.36 6.21 8.73
C LEU A 305 12.21 7.18 8.43
N HIS A 306 12.53 8.28 7.72
CA HIS A 306 11.55 9.26 7.27
C HIS A 306 10.48 8.61 6.39
N GLU A 307 10.85 7.85 5.36
CA GLU A 307 9.90 7.19 4.46
C GLU A 307 9.02 6.16 5.20
N THR A 308 9.58 5.46 6.18
CA THR A 308 8.81 4.52 7.02
C THR A 308 7.71 5.24 7.78
N ILE A 309 8.00 6.41 8.36
CA ILE A 309 7.03 7.22 9.11
C ILE A 309 6.04 7.90 8.15
N ALA A 310 6.52 8.47 7.05
CA ALA A 310 5.71 9.22 6.10
C ALA A 310 4.75 8.33 5.31
N GLN A 311 5.15 7.10 4.96
CA GLN A 311 4.40 6.24 4.04
C GLN A 311 3.93 4.92 4.65
N GLY A 312 4.38 4.56 5.86
CA GLY A 312 4.06 3.26 6.46
C GLY A 312 4.72 2.09 5.71
N LEU A 313 5.98 2.26 5.30
CA LEU A 313 6.70 1.34 4.42
C LEU A 313 6.66 -0.13 4.92
N LYS A 314 6.04 -1.01 4.14
CA LYS A 314 5.90 -2.44 4.48
C LYS A 314 7.05 -3.27 3.91
N ILE A 315 8.00 -3.64 4.76
CA ILE A 315 9.14 -4.50 4.39
C ILE A 315 9.05 -5.91 4.97
N ARG A 316 8.30 -6.10 6.06
CA ARG A 316 8.01 -7.44 6.59
C ARG A 316 6.80 -8.00 5.83
N PRO A 317 6.96 -8.96 4.90
CA PRO A 317 5.84 -9.48 4.13
C PRO A 317 4.83 -10.20 5.04
N TYR A 318 5.31 -10.77 6.14
CA TYR A 318 4.56 -11.61 7.07
C TYR A 318 3.78 -10.85 8.16
N VAL A 319 3.93 -9.53 8.29
CA VAL A 319 3.11 -8.73 9.22
C VAL A 319 1.89 -8.17 8.49
N VAL A 320 0.69 -8.51 8.94
CA VAL A 320 -0.55 -8.04 8.30
C VAL A 320 -0.87 -6.61 8.74
N THR A 321 -0.70 -6.34 10.03
CA THR A 321 -0.99 -5.04 10.65
C THR A 321 -0.15 -3.92 10.02
N ARG A 322 -0.80 -2.80 9.71
CA ARG A 322 -0.18 -1.67 9.01
C ARG A 322 0.17 -0.55 9.98
N MET A 323 1.33 0.06 9.78
CA MET A 323 1.70 1.31 10.43
C MET A 323 0.94 2.48 9.77
N PRO A 324 0.41 3.45 10.54
CA PRO A 324 -0.16 4.68 9.98
C PRO A 324 0.87 5.44 9.14
N SER A 325 0.41 6.17 8.13
CA SER A 325 1.22 7.17 7.42
C SER A 325 0.99 8.53 8.05
N TYR A 326 2.07 9.28 8.26
CA TYR A 326 2.02 10.61 8.86
C TYR A 326 2.21 11.70 7.81
N PRO A 327 1.47 12.81 7.90
CA PRO A 327 1.64 13.91 6.97
C PRO A 327 3.03 14.54 7.13
N PRO A 328 3.59 15.21 6.10
CA PRO A 328 4.95 15.73 6.12
C PRO A 328 5.26 16.65 7.32
N GLN A 329 4.27 17.40 7.80
CA GLN A 329 4.41 18.30 8.94
C GLN A 329 4.68 17.57 10.27
N VAL A 330 4.34 16.29 10.35
CA VAL A 330 4.62 15.42 11.51
C VAL A 330 5.80 14.51 11.23
N ALA A 331 5.84 13.89 10.04
CA ALA A 331 6.86 12.90 9.69
C ALA A 331 8.28 13.45 9.71
N GLU A 332 8.50 14.66 9.17
CA GLU A 332 9.83 15.26 9.06
C GLU A 332 10.41 15.67 10.44
N PRO A 333 9.71 16.47 11.28
CA PRO A 333 10.21 16.79 12.62
C PRO A 333 10.42 15.54 13.48
N LEU A 334 9.52 14.56 13.41
CA LEU A 334 9.62 13.32 14.16
C LEU A 334 10.83 12.49 13.73
N ALA A 335 11.00 12.23 12.43
CA ALA A 335 12.14 11.48 11.91
C ALA A 335 13.48 12.15 12.27
N ARG A 336 13.55 13.48 12.15
CA ARG A 336 14.73 14.27 12.52
C ARG A 336 15.04 14.17 14.00
N ALA A 337 14.05 14.30 14.87
CA ALA A 337 14.24 14.20 16.31
C ALA A 337 14.70 12.79 16.72
N ILE A 338 14.07 11.74 16.18
CA ILE A 338 14.47 10.34 16.44
C ILE A 338 15.91 10.10 15.97
N TYR A 339 16.23 10.52 14.76
CA TYR A 339 17.57 10.33 14.20
C TYR A 339 18.63 11.08 15.02
N ALA A 340 18.40 12.35 15.36
CA ALA A 340 19.33 13.13 16.16
C ALA A 340 19.46 12.57 17.59
N GLY A 341 18.32 12.27 18.23
CA GLY A 341 18.27 11.78 19.61
C GLY A 341 18.92 10.42 19.80
N ASP A 342 18.75 9.49 18.86
CA ASP A 342 19.37 8.17 18.96
C ASP A 342 20.86 8.20 18.60
N ASN A 343 21.33 9.23 17.89
CA ASN A 343 22.75 9.41 17.53
C ASN A 343 23.44 10.47 18.40
N GLU A 344 22.94 10.77 19.61
CA GLU A 344 23.61 11.70 20.54
C GLU A 344 24.42 10.93 21.61
N PRO A 345 25.73 11.20 21.78
CA PRO A 345 26.55 12.09 20.96
C PRO A 345 26.84 11.50 19.56
N PRO A 346 27.04 12.35 18.53
CA PRO A 346 27.28 11.90 17.17
C PRO A 346 28.45 10.92 17.08
N ALA A 347 28.15 9.73 16.61
CA ALA A 347 29.12 8.72 16.27
C ALA A 347 29.74 9.00 14.90
N GLU A 348 31.05 8.74 14.74
CA GLU A 348 31.65 8.72 13.42
C GLU A 348 30.98 7.62 12.56
N PRO A 349 30.63 7.93 11.30
CA PRO A 349 30.07 6.95 10.38
C PRO A 349 31.08 5.83 10.12
N LEU A 350 30.67 4.59 10.36
CA LEU A 350 31.45 3.43 9.93
C LEU A 350 31.38 3.33 8.40
N VAL A 351 32.52 3.42 7.73
CA VAL A 351 32.65 3.20 6.27
C VAL A 351 33.53 1.96 6.06
N PRO A 352 32.94 0.78 5.84
CA PRO A 352 33.71 -0.43 5.60
C PRO A 352 34.59 -0.29 4.37
N VAL A 353 35.85 -0.72 4.49
CA VAL A 353 36.82 -0.64 3.39
C VAL A 353 36.54 -1.75 2.39
N PHE A 354 36.27 -1.37 1.14
CA PHE A 354 36.08 -2.35 0.08
C PHE A 354 37.40 -3.04 -0.26
N SER A 355 37.40 -4.37 -0.24
CA SER A 355 38.43 -5.20 -0.84
C SER A 355 37.81 -6.40 -1.57
N ILE A 356 38.52 -6.92 -2.58
CA ILE A 356 38.08 -8.12 -3.31
C ILE A 356 38.01 -9.33 -2.37
N GLU A 357 39.00 -9.46 -1.49
CA GLU A 357 39.07 -10.52 -0.48
C GLU A 357 37.87 -10.44 0.49
N SER A 358 37.57 -9.26 1.05
CA SER A 358 36.42 -9.05 1.93
C SER A 358 35.10 -9.37 1.23
N ARG A 359 34.95 -9.02 -0.06
CA ARG A 359 33.74 -9.38 -0.84
C ARG A 359 33.61 -10.90 -1.02
N GLN A 360 34.71 -11.61 -1.31
CA GLN A 360 34.72 -13.06 -1.47
C GLN A 360 34.40 -13.77 -0.15
N VAL A 361 35.01 -13.33 0.94
CA VAL A 361 34.74 -13.85 2.28
C VAL A 361 33.28 -13.60 2.69
N GLY A 362 32.75 -12.39 2.46
CA GLY A 362 31.33 -12.10 2.73
C GLY A 362 30.36 -12.97 1.93
N HIS A 363 30.68 -13.24 0.66
CA HIS A 363 29.92 -14.17 -0.19
C HIS A 363 29.94 -15.60 0.37
N GLN A 364 31.12 -16.09 0.77
CA GLN A 364 31.30 -17.41 1.36
C GLN A 364 30.55 -17.53 2.70
N LEU A 365 30.71 -16.55 3.60
CA LEU A 365 30.07 -16.53 4.91
C LEU A 365 28.53 -16.51 4.82
N THR A 366 27.97 -15.90 3.78
CA THR A 366 26.51 -15.86 3.57
C THR A 366 25.93 -17.20 3.09
N GLY A 367 26.72 -17.98 2.35
CA GLY A 367 26.29 -19.23 1.70
C GLY A 367 26.40 -20.48 2.58
N THR A 368 26.24 -21.65 1.96
CA THR A 368 26.31 -22.95 2.64
C THR A 368 27.68 -23.33 3.21
N ASP A 369 28.73 -22.65 2.74
CA ASP A 369 30.12 -22.84 3.21
C ASP A 369 30.44 -21.97 4.43
N GLY A 370 29.47 -21.16 4.89
CA GLY A 370 29.61 -20.22 5.99
C GLY A 370 28.51 -20.37 7.04
N PHE A 371 27.96 -19.25 7.50
CA PHE A 371 26.89 -19.18 8.50
C PHE A 371 25.51 -19.60 7.96
N ARG A 372 25.41 -19.93 6.67
CA ARG A 372 24.17 -20.41 6.03
C ARG A 372 23.00 -19.44 6.19
N CYS A 373 23.24 -18.13 6.06
CA CYS A 373 22.22 -17.09 6.24
C CYS A 373 20.99 -17.30 5.33
N ILE A 374 21.21 -17.88 4.16
CA ILE A 374 20.19 -18.24 3.16
C ILE A 374 19.22 -19.37 3.56
N ASP A 375 19.49 -20.09 4.65
CA ASP A 375 18.55 -21.09 5.17
C ASP A 375 17.29 -20.41 5.75
N CYS A 376 17.43 -19.17 6.25
CA CYS A 376 16.34 -18.39 6.83
C CYS A 376 16.03 -17.10 6.07
N HIS A 377 17.01 -16.47 5.42
CA HIS A 377 16.81 -15.19 4.75
C HIS A 377 16.61 -15.33 3.24
N LYS A 378 15.72 -14.49 2.70
CA LYS A 378 15.62 -14.30 1.25
C LYS A 378 16.88 -13.62 0.72
N PHE A 379 17.13 -13.77 -0.58
CA PHE A 379 18.18 -13.05 -1.26
C PHE A 379 17.71 -12.58 -2.64
N ALA A 380 17.65 -11.27 -2.85
CA ALA A 380 17.26 -10.64 -4.11
C ALA A 380 15.94 -11.18 -4.66
N GLY A 381 14.93 -11.33 -3.80
CA GLY A 381 13.61 -11.86 -4.12
C GLY A 381 13.51 -13.38 -4.13
N HIS A 382 14.63 -14.11 -4.05
CA HIS A 382 14.62 -15.58 -3.97
C HIS A 382 14.37 -16.04 -2.54
N ASN A 383 13.46 -17.00 -2.38
CA ASN A 383 13.08 -17.53 -1.07
C ASN A 383 14.20 -18.38 -0.45
N SER A 384 14.28 -18.32 0.87
CA SER A 384 15.03 -19.27 1.69
C SER A 384 14.40 -20.67 1.67
N LEU A 385 15.13 -21.65 2.21
CA LEU A 385 14.61 -23.00 2.45
C LEU A 385 13.57 -23.04 3.59
N GLY A 386 13.70 -22.18 4.59
CA GLY A 386 12.74 -22.04 5.71
C GLY A 386 11.80 -20.83 5.58
N GLU A 387 10.98 -20.60 6.63
CA GLU A 387 10.06 -19.45 6.74
C GLU A 387 10.84 -18.13 6.55
N PRO A 388 10.45 -17.28 5.58
CA PRO A 388 11.35 -16.25 5.10
C PRO A 388 11.50 -15.07 6.07
N ALA A 389 12.71 -14.90 6.57
CA ALA A 389 13.19 -13.64 7.14
C ALA A 389 13.45 -12.59 6.05
N TYR A 390 13.96 -11.43 6.44
CA TYR A 390 14.20 -10.30 5.53
C TYR A 390 15.08 -10.68 4.33
N ASP A 391 14.86 -9.99 3.21
CA ASP A 391 15.75 -10.08 2.06
C ASP A 391 17.10 -9.42 2.35
N LEU A 392 18.18 -10.21 2.29
CA LEU A 392 19.53 -9.71 2.56
C LEU A 392 19.98 -8.66 1.54
N ALA A 393 19.48 -8.71 0.31
CA ALA A 393 19.88 -7.81 -0.77
C ALA A 393 19.40 -6.35 -0.56
N ILE A 394 18.49 -6.10 0.38
CA ILE A 394 18.05 -4.73 0.71
C ILE A 394 18.70 -4.19 1.99
N MET A 395 19.51 -4.99 2.70
CA MET A 395 20.03 -4.62 4.02
C MET A 395 20.88 -3.36 3.98
N ALA A 396 21.84 -3.29 3.06
CA ALA A 396 22.75 -2.16 2.96
C ALA A 396 22.09 -0.89 2.40
N ALA A 397 20.99 -1.02 1.66
CA ALA A 397 20.18 0.14 1.27
C ALA A 397 19.50 0.77 2.50
N ARG A 398 19.19 -0.05 3.50
CA ARG A 398 18.28 0.31 4.58
C ARG A 398 18.92 0.65 5.91
N LEU A 399 19.93 -0.14 6.28
CA LEU A 399 20.56 -0.10 7.58
C LEU A 399 21.77 0.83 7.58
N GLN A 400 22.14 1.32 8.75
CA GLN A 400 23.45 1.93 8.94
C GLN A 400 24.52 0.83 9.12
N PRO A 401 25.73 1.00 8.53
CA PRO A 401 26.79 0.00 8.62
C PRO A 401 27.16 -0.33 10.07
N ARG A 402 27.28 0.70 10.92
CA ARG A 402 27.62 0.53 12.34
C ARG A 402 26.62 -0.36 13.06
N TRP A 403 25.32 -0.07 12.92
CA TRP A 403 24.28 -0.87 13.56
C TRP A 403 24.28 -2.32 13.06
N PHE A 404 24.52 -2.54 11.77
CA PHE A 404 24.65 -3.89 11.23
C PHE A 404 25.80 -4.65 11.89
N VAL A 405 26.99 -4.02 12.01
CA VAL A 405 28.14 -4.66 12.65
C VAL A 405 27.84 -5.02 14.10
N GLU A 406 27.24 -4.10 14.86
CA GLU A 406 26.86 -4.34 16.24
C GLU A 406 25.78 -5.44 16.36
N TYR A 407 24.80 -5.47 15.45
CA TYR A 407 23.75 -6.49 15.41
C TYR A 407 24.28 -7.89 15.10
N MET A 408 25.26 -8.00 14.18
CA MET A 408 25.85 -9.29 13.84
C MET A 408 26.68 -9.89 14.99
N LYS A 409 27.35 -9.04 15.77
CA LYS A 409 28.14 -9.46 16.93
C LYS A 409 27.26 -9.91 18.09
N ASP A 410 26.16 -9.21 18.34
CA ASP A 410 25.22 -9.54 19.41
C ASP A 410 23.76 -9.25 19.02
N PRO A 411 23.09 -10.19 18.33
CA PRO A 411 21.70 -10.01 17.92
C PRO A 411 20.72 -9.87 19.09
N GLN A 412 21.00 -10.53 20.22
CA GLN A 412 20.09 -10.58 21.36
C GLN A 412 20.06 -9.26 22.14
N SER A 413 21.19 -8.56 22.29
CA SER A 413 21.18 -7.24 22.94
C SER A 413 20.43 -6.18 22.15
N LYS A 414 20.47 -6.27 20.82
CA LYS A 414 19.77 -5.34 19.92
C LYS A 414 18.31 -5.71 19.70
N ARG A 415 17.96 -7.00 19.77
CA ARG A 415 16.60 -7.49 19.60
C ARG A 415 16.37 -8.73 20.48
N PRO A 416 15.95 -8.54 21.74
CA PRO A 416 15.66 -9.65 22.64
C PRO A 416 14.61 -10.61 22.06
N GLY A 417 14.89 -11.91 22.14
CA GLY A 417 13.99 -12.95 21.64
C GLY A 417 14.07 -13.21 20.14
N THR A 418 15.05 -12.59 19.45
CA THR A 418 15.25 -12.83 18.02
C THR A 418 15.68 -14.27 17.74
N ARG A 419 15.15 -14.86 16.67
CA ARG A 419 15.57 -16.19 16.18
C ARG A 419 16.96 -16.20 15.52
N MET A 420 17.55 -15.03 15.27
CA MET A 420 18.89 -14.94 14.70
C MET A 420 19.93 -15.48 15.69
N PRO A 421 20.71 -16.51 15.32
CA PRO A 421 21.76 -17.05 16.18
C PRO A 421 22.90 -16.05 16.40
N THR A 422 23.58 -16.17 17.53
CA THR A 422 24.92 -15.57 17.71
C THR A 422 25.93 -16.42 16.95
N PHE A 423 26.77 -15.77 16.15
CA PHE A 423 27.72 -16.44 15.26
C PHE A 423 29.19 -16.25 15.66
N TRP A 424 29.49 -15.19 16.40
CA TRP A 424 30.81 -14.90 16.94
C TRP A 424 30.75 -15.01 18.45
N PHE A 425 31.61 -15.86 19.02
CA PHE A 425 31.73 -16.10 20.45
C PHE A 425 33.13 -15.70 20.90
N ASP A 426 33.25 -15.18 22.13
CA ASP A 426 34.54 -14.71 22.68
C ASP A 426 35.57 -15.83 22.83
N ASP A 427 35.12 -17.08 22.95
CA ASP A 427 35.93 -18.27 23.21
C ASP A 427 36.11 -19.19 21.98
N VAL A 428 35.35 -18.98 20.90
CA VAL A 428 35.37 -19.85 19.71
C VAL A 428 35.21 -19.06 18.41
N THR A 429 36.20 -19.19 17.51
CA THR A 429 36.12 -18.70 16.13
C THR A 429 35.67 -19.83 15.19
N LEU A 430 34.49 -19.71 14.57
CA LEU A 430 33.95 -20.73 13.67
C LEU A 430 34.68 -20.83 12.32
N PHE A 431 35.30 -19.74 11.87
CA PHE A 431 36.01 -19.66 10.59
C PHE A 431 37.39 -19.02 10.75
N PRO A 432 38.36 -19.68 11.42
CA PRO A 432 39.67 -19.10 11.73
C PRO A 432 40.51 -18.82 10.48
N ASP A 433 40.27 -19.53 9.38
CA ASP A 433 41.01 -19.37 8.12
C ASP A 433 40.53 -18.17 7.28
N LEU A 434 39.36 -17.60 7.60
CA LEU A 434 38.81 -16.45 6.86
C LEU A 434 39.19 -15.16 7.57
N LEU A 435 39.99 -14.31 6.92
CA LEU A 435 40.46 -13.03 7.47
C LEU A 435 41.12 -13.19 8.85
N ALA A 436 41.96 -14.22 9.00
CA ALA A 436 42.64 -14.59 10.25
C ALA A 436 41.71 -14.85 11.44
N GLY A 437 40.42 -15.10 11.20
CA GLY A 437 39.45 -15.33 12.26
C GLY A 437 38.98 -14.06 12.98
N GLU A 438 39.38 -12.88 12.49
CA GLU A 438 39.04 -11.60 13.10
C GLU A 438 37.56 -11.27 12.91
N THR A 439 36.82 -11.22 14.02
CA THR A 439 35.37 -10.96 14.05
C THR A 439 35.00 -9.72 13.23
N ASP A 440 35.70 -8.60 13.46
CA ASP A 440 35.36 -7.32 12.84
C ASP A 440 35.55 -7.38 11.33
N ALA A 441 36.65 -7.99 10.87
CA ALA A 441 36.93 -8.18 9.46
C ALA A 441 35.89 -9.08 8.78
N GLN A 442 35.43 -10.13 9.44
CA GLN A 442 34.40 -11.04 8.90
C GLN A 442 33.01 -10.40 8.83
N VAL A 443 32.64 -9.62 9.83
CA VAL A 443 31.36 -8.90 9.84
C VAL A 443 31.36 -7.77 8.80
N GLU A 444 32.46 -7.04 8.65
CA GLU A 444 32.63 -6.04 7.60
C GLU A 444 32.67 -6.66 6.19
N ALA A 445 33.22 -7.87 6.06
CA ALA A 445 33.17 -8.65 4.81
C ALA A 445 31.73 -8.98 4.41
N LEU A 446 30.88 -9.40 5.35
CA LEU A 446 29.44 -9.57 5.11
C LEU A 446 28.79 -8.27 4.63
N TRP A 447 29.06 -7.15 5.30
CA TRP A 447 28.54 -5.85 4.85
C TRP A 447 29.01 -5.50 3.44
N THR A 448 30.30 -5.66 3.16
CA THR A 448 30.92 -5.36 1.85
C THR A 448 30.26 -6.16 0.73
N TYR A 449 29.94 -7.42 0.98
CA TYR A 449 29.21 -8.27 0.05
C TYR A 449 27.75 -7.82 -0.12
N LEU A 450 27.02 -7.59 0.97
CA LEU A 450 25.61 -7.17 0.96
C LEU A 450 25.39 -5.75 0.40
N ALA A 451 26.42 -4.90 0.45
CA ALA A 451 26.41 -3.55 -0.12
C ALA A 451 26.17 -3.52 -1.64
N ALA A 452 26.48 -4.61 -2.34
CA ALA A 452 26.15 -4.75 -3.76
C ALA A 452 24.65 -4.99 -4.02
N GLY A 453 23.85 -5.19 -2.97
CA GLY A 453 22.40 -5.37 -3.06
C GLY A 453 21.99 -6.50 -3.99
N SER A 454 21.00 -6.27 -4.85
CA SER A 454 20.54 -7.26 -5.82
C SER A 454 21.57 -7.60 -6.91
N ALA A 455 22.65 -6.81 -7.05
CA ALA A 455 23.75 -7.09 -7.96
C ALA A 455 24.85 -7.97 -7.32
N ALA A 456 24.72 -8.36 -6.05
CA ALA A 456 25.61 -9.30 -5.41
C ALA A 456 25.50 -10.70 -6.05
N PRO A 457 26.62 -11.40 -6.32
CA PRO A 457 26.61 -12.78 -6.80
C PRO A 457 25.88 -13.66 -5.79
N PHE A 458 24.97 -14.53 -6.24
CA PHE A 458 24.17 -15.31 -5.31
C PHE A 458 25.01 -16.20 -4.39
N PRO A 459 24.67 -16.29 -3.08
CA PRO A 459 25.36 -17.16 -2.15
C PRO A 459 25.30 -18.63 -2.60
N LYS A 460 26.39 -19.35 -2.42
CA LYS A 460 26.44 -20.78 -2.73
C LYS A 460 25.39 -21.54 -1.91
N GLY A 461 24.67 -22.44 -2.58
CA GLY A 461 23.64 -23.29 -2.00
C GLY A 461 22.29 -22.61 -1.79
N LEU A 462 22.13 -21.36 -2.23
CA LEU A 462 20.80 -20.77 -2.41
C LEU A 462 20.07 -21.58 -3.49
N ILE A 463 18.93 -22.17 -3.16
CA ILE A 463 18.09 -22.87 -4.14
C ILE A 463 17.39 -21.81 -4.99
N ILE A 464 18.09 -21.42 -6.03
CA ILE A 464 17.53 -20.65 -7.11
C ILE A 464 16.86 -21.68 -8.01
N ASN A 465 15.58 -21.99 -7.77
CA ASN A 465 14.80 -22.77 -8.75
C ASN A 465 14.59 -21.91 -10.01
N ARG A 466 15.65 -21.84 -10.82
CA ARG A 466 15.79 -21.16 -12.12
C ARG A 466 15.54 -22.14 -13.28
N SER A 467 15.95 -23.40 -13.12
CA SER A 467 16.01 -24.39 -14.21
C SER A 467 14.67 -24.87 -14.78
N ASP A 468 13.56 -24.81 -14.05
CA ASP A 468 12.28 -25.37 -14.56
C ASP A 468 11.65 -24.51 -15.66
N PHE A 469 12.04 -23.24 -15.74
CA PHE A 469 11.46 -22.26 -16.66
C PHE A 469 12.52 -21.44 -17.41
N ASP A 470 13.81 -21.67 -17.22
CA ASP A 470 14.84 -21.02 -18.02
C ASP A 470 14.99 -21.73 -19.37
N LEU A 471 14.90 -20.98 -20.46
CA LEU A 471 15.23 -21.44 -21.79
C LEU A 471 16.60 -20.89 -22.19
N ALA A 472 17.42 -21.75 -22.78
CA ALA A 472 18.70 -21.38 -23.39
C ALA A 472 18.68 -21.66 -24.90
N PRO A 473 19.37 -20.84 -25.71
CA PRO A 473 19.71 -21.20 -27.07
C PRO A 473 20.55 -22.48 -27.07
N THR A 474 20.36 -23.33 -28.07
CA THR A 474 21.29 -24.43 -28.29
C THR A 474 22.62 -23.88 -28.81
N ALA A 475 23.68 -24.69 -28.77
CA ALA A 475 24.97 -24.28 -29.32
C ALA A 475 24.98 -24.15 -30.85
N GLU A 476 23.97 -24.69 -31.55
CA GLU A 476 23.97 -24.83 -33.01
C GLU A 476 22.81 -24.11 -33.70
N GLU A 477 21.63 -24.04 -33.08
CA GLU A 477 20.45 -23.37 -33.63
C GLU A 477 19.76 -22.40 -32.63
N PRO A 478 19.07 -21.36 -33.14
CA PRO A 478 18.31 -20.46 -32.30
C PRO A 478 17.12 -21.13 -31.59
N THR A 479 16.89 -20.77 -30.33
CA THR A 479 15.70 -21.17 -29.58
C THR A 479 14.62 -20.11 -29.69
N LEU A 480 13.39 -20.52 -30.03
CA LEU A 480 12.25 -19.62 -30.23
C LEU A 480 11.16 -19.93 -29.20
N VAL A 481 10.62 -18.90 -28.56
CA VAL A 481 9.48 -19.05 -27.64
C VAL A 481 8.53 -17.86 -27.75
N GLY A 482 7.23 -18.13 -27.81
CA GLY A 482 6.20 -17.08 -27.70
C GLY A 482 6.05 -16.69 -26.24
N VAL A 483 6.10 -15.38 -25.95
CA VAL A 483 6.07 -14.85 -24.57
C VAL A 483 5.19 -13.62 -24.46
N PHE A 484 4.79 -13.30 -23.24
CA PHE A 484 4.22 -11.99 -22.91
C PHE A 484 5.32 -11.16 -22.26
N MET A 485 5.82 -10.11 -22.94
CA MET A 485 7.01 -9.39 -22.50
C MET A 485 6.70 -7.94 -22.12
N LYS A 486 7.31 -7.46 -21.03
CA LYS A 486 7.11 -6.12 -20.51
C LYS A 486 7.50 -5.06 -21.54
N GLY A 487 6.60 -4.10 -21.77
CA GLY A 487 6.83 -2.99 -22.72
C GLY A 487 6.66 -3.36 -24.20
N LEU A 488 6.18 -4.56 -24.50
CA LEU A 488 5.79 -4.99 -25.85
C LEU A 488 4.31 -5.40 -25.88
N SER A 489 3.77 -5.67 -27.07
CA SER A 489 2.40 -6.17 -27.20
C SER A 489 2.19 -7.55 -26.58
N GLY A 490 0.94 -8.01 -26.54
CA GLY A 490 0.61 -9.37 -26.12
C GLY A 490 1.02 -10.48 -27.11
N ARG A 491 1.70 -10.14 -28.22
CA ARG A 491 2.13 -11.10 -29.26
C ARG A 491 3.62 -10.94 -29.55
N VAL A 492 4.46 -11.53 -28.70
CA VAL A 492 5.91 -11.45 -28.82
C VAL A 492 6.52 -12.82 -29.08
N LEU A 493 7.48 -12.87 -30.00
CA LEU A 493 8.36 -14.01 -30.18
C LEU A 493 9.76 -13.64 -29.68
N ALA A 494 10.22 -14.29 -28.62
CA ALA A 494 11.60 -14.22 -28.19
C ALA A 494 12.44 -15.23 -28.96
N VAL A 495 13.62 -14.81 -29.42
CA VAL A 495 14.57 -15.61 -30.19
C VAL A 495 15.94 -15.49 -29.54
N GLY A 496 16.47 -16.59 -29.03
CA GLY A 496 17.82 -16.67 -28.48
C GLY A 496 18.75 -17.28 -29.52
N TYR A 497 19.82 -16.59 -29.89
CA TYR A 497 20.83 -17.07 -30.83
C TYR A 497 22.00 -17.74 -30.09
N PRO A 498 22.69 -18.71 -30.72
CA PRO A 498 23.86 -19.39 -30.12
C PRO A 498 24.96 -18.42 -29.66
N ASP A 499 25.13 -17.29 -30.34
CA ASP A 499 26.13 -16.26 -30.05
C ASP A 499 25.84 -15.44 -28.78
N ARG A 500 24.95 -15.92 -27.90
CA ARG A 500 24.50 -15.24 -26.67
C ARG A 500 23.92 -13.84 -26.90
N VAL A 501 23.33 -13.62 -28.07
CA VAL A 501 22.50 -12.47 -28.39
C VAL A 501 21.07 -12.96 -28.51
N SER A 502 20.12 -12.20 -27.98
CA SER A 502 18.71 -12.55 -28.01
C SER A 502 17.88 -11.34 -28.40
N VAL A 503 16.73 -11.58 -29.02
CA VAL A 503 15.81 -10.54 -29.47
C VAL A 503 14.37 -10.87 -29.15
N ALA A 504 13.54 -9.85 -29.01
CA ALA A 504 12.10 -9.96 -28.89
C ALA A 504 11.45 -9.24 -30.07
N TYR A 505 10.74 -10.00 -30.89
CA TYR A 505 10.03 -9.50 -32.06
C TYR A 505 8.54 -9.34 -31.71
N ASP A 506 8.03 -8.11 -31.82
CA ASP A 506 6.62 -7.78 -31.56
C ASP A 506 5.82 -8.02 -32.85
N MET A 507 5.02 -9.09 -32.86
CA MET A 507 4.23 -9.50 -34.03
C MET A 507 2.94 -8.71 -34.20
N GLU A 508 2.47 -8.01 -33.17
CA GLU A 508 1.31 -7.13 -33.25
C GLU A 508 1.68 -5.85 -33.99
N ASN A 509 2.81 -5.26 -33.61
CA ASN A 509 3.31 -4.00 -34.16
C ASN A 509 4.32 -4.19 -35.31
N VAL A 510 4.66 -5.45 -35.62
CA VAL A 510 5.56 -5.83 -36.72
C VAL A 510 6.91 -5.10 -36.63
N ARG A 511 7.59 -5.26 -35.51
CA ARG A 511 8.87 -4.59 -35.25
C ARG A 511 9.80 -5.43 -34.39
N LEU A 512 11.09 -5.17 -34.51
CA LEU A 512 12.06 -5.52 -33.46
C LEU A 512 11.76 -4.68 -32.22
N GLY A 513 11.45 -5.34 -31.10
CA GLY A 513 11.03 -4.69 -29.87
C GLY A 513 12.17 -4.51 -28.87
N LYS A 514 12.96 -5.57 -28.66
CA LYS A 514 14.12 -5.57 -27.74
C LYS A 514 15.26 -6.43 -28.27
N ALA A 515 16.48 -6.13 -27.83
CA ALA A 515 17.65 -7.00 -27.97
C ALA A 515 18.46 -7.01 -26.66
N TRP A 516 19.14 -8.11 -26.35
CA TRP A 516 19.98 -8.23 -25.16
C TRP A 516 21.09 -9.29 -25.33
N ARG A 517 22.07 -9.25 -24.44
CA ARG A 517 23.22 -10.19 -24.39
C ARG A 517 23.12 -11.13 -23.19
N GLY A 518 23.76 -12.29 -23.27
CA GLY A 518 23.88 -13.21 -22.14
C GLY A 518 22.75 -14.24 -22.08
N ASP A 519 22.10 -14.37 -20.93
CA ASP A 519 21.06 -15.38 -20.71
C ASP A 519 19.80 -15.06 -21.53
N PHE A 520 19.17 -16.10 -22.07
CA PHE A 520 18.07 -15.92 -23.01
C PHE A 520 16.80 -15.48 -22.30
N ILE A 521 16.03 -16.37 -21.68
CA ILE A 521 14.77 -15.96 -21.04
C ILE A 521 14.28 -16.96 -20.00
N ASN A 522 13.67 -16.45 -18.93
CA ASN A 522 12.83 -17.25 -18.03
C ASN A 522 11.37 -17.14 -18.49
N VAL A 523 10.68 -18.26 -18.69
CA VAL A 523 9.32 -18.33 -19.25
C VAL A 523 8.24 -18.65 -18.21
N LYS A 524 8.56 -18.49 -16.92
CA LYS A 524 7.63 -18.81 -15.82
C LYS A 524 6.35 -17.99 -15.91
N GLY A 525 6.44 -16.70 -16.25
CA GLY A 525 5.27 -15.85 -16.41
C GLY A 525 4.35 -16.38 -17.49
N THR A 526 4.91 -16.74 -18.64
CA THR A 526 4.20 -17.23 -19.81
C THR A 526 3.58 -18.62 -19.59
N TRP A 527 4.28 -19.52 -18.88
CA TRP A 527 3.87 -20.92 -18.74
C TRP A 527 2.98 -21.19 -17.53
N VAL A 528 3.14 -20.44 -16.44
CA VAL A 528 2.44 -20.70 -15.17
C VAL A 528 1.37 -19.64 -14.87
N ALA A 529 1.56 -18.39 -15.33
CA ALA A 529 0.69 -17.26 -14.99
C ALA A 529 0.28 -16.47 -16.23
N ARG A 530 -0.71 -16.96 -16.99
CA ARG A 530 -1.21 -16.28 -18.21
C ARG A 530 -1.80 -14.88 -17.97
N ALA A 531 -1.96 -14.45 -16.72
CA ALA A 531 -2.36 -13.10 -16.36
C ALA A 531 -1.44 -12.53 -15.27
N GLY A 532 -0.76 -11.41 -15.57
CA GLY A 532 -0.12 -10.55 -14.56
C GLY A 532 1.40 -10.68 -14.38
N SER A 533 2.08 -11.64 -15.03
CA SER A 533 3.55 -11.75 -14.99
C SER A 533 4.13 -11.67 -16.39
N LEU A 534 4.50 -10.46 -16.82
CA LEU A 534 5.19 -10.24 -18.09
C LEU A 534 6.69 -10.54 -17.94
N GLU A 535 7.26 -11.26 -18.90
CA GLU A 535 8.68 -11.56 -18.95
C GLU A 535 9.52 -10.31 -19.17
N SER A 536 10.77 -10.39 -18.72
CA SER A 536 11.83 -9.44 -19.04
C SER A 536 13.06 -10.23 -19.52
N PRO A 537 13.94 -9.62 -20.34
CA PRO A 537 15.22 -10.24 -20.69
C PRO A 537 15.96 -10.79 -19.46
N ALA A 538 16.43 -12.04 -19.52
CA ALA A 538 17.20 -12.65 -18.43
C ALA A 538 18.68 -12.21 -18.44
N GLY A 539 19.16 -11.73 -19.59
CA GLY A 539 20.53 -11.27 -19.79
C GLY A 539 20.74 -9.78 -19.50
N THR A 540 21.88 -9.27 -19.96
CA THR A 540 22.38 -7.91 -19.74
C THR A 540 22.29 -7.06 -21.02
N ASP A 541 22.64 -5.78 -20.90
CA ASP A 541 22.74 -4.84 -22.02
C ASP A 541 21.47 -4.77 -22.87
N VAL A 542 20.32 -4.66 -22.19
CA VAL A 542 19.01 -4.63 -22.83
C VAL A 542 18.84 -3.32 -23.60
N VAL A 543 18.56 -3.44 -24.89
CA VAL A 543 18.22 -2.33 -25.79
C VAL A 543 16.74 -2.41 -26.12
N ASP A 544 16.03 -1.31 -25.84
CA ASP A 544 14.64 -1.11 -26.24
C ASP A 544 14.57 -0.32 -27.55
N PHE A 545 13.89 -0.87 -28.55
CA PHE A 545 13.69 -0.21 -29.84
C PHE A 545 12.45 0.68 -29.80
N ALA A 546 12.48 1.76 -30.60
CA ALA A 546 11.39 2.73 -30.68
C ALA A 546 10.04 2.07 -31.03
N PRO A 547 8.93 2.55 -30.46
CA PRO A 547 7.59 2.07 -30.80
C PRO A 547 7.21 2.47 -32.23
N GLY A 548 6.32 1.69 -32.84
CA GLY A 548 5.84 1.91 -34.20
C GLY A 548 6.50 1.00 -35.25
N LEU A 549 5.89 0.95 -36.43
CA LEU A 549 6.35 0.16 -37.55
C LEU A 549 7.63 0.80 -38.14
N PRO A 550 8.70 0.03 -38.45
CA PRO A 550 9.96 0.59 -38.96
C PRO A 550 9.87 1.04 -40.43
N VAL A 551 8.76 0.77 -41.12
CA VAL A 551 8.52 1.11 -42.53
C VAL A 551 7.14 1.75 -42.65
N ALA A 552 7.00 2.82 -43.43
CA ALA A 552 5.70 3.44 -43.70
C ALA A 552 5.54 3.76 -45.19
N ILE A 553 4.31 3.70 -45.68
CA ILE A 553 3.95 4.19 -47.02
C ILE A 553 3.40 5.59 -46.84
N LEU A 554 4.11 6.58 -47.36
CA LEU A 554 3.73 7.99 -47.28
C LEU A 554 3.10 8.43 -48.61
N SER A 555 2.13 9.33 -48.55
CA SER A 555 1.53 9.95 -49.74
C SER A 555 2.52 10.86 -50.49
N GLN A 556 3.48 11.44 -49.76
CA GLN A 556 4.58 12.26 -50.25
C GLN A 556 5.74 12.25 -49.24
N ARG A 557 6.95 12.58 -49.69
CA ARG A 557 8.19 12.46 -48.91
C ARG A 557 8.15 13.13 -47.54
N ASP A 558 7.50 14.29 -47.45
CA ASP A 558 7.48 15.12 -46.24
C ASP A 558 6.19 14.94 -45.42
N ALA A 559 5.37 13.94 -45.74
CA ALA A 559 4.20 13.62 -44.94
C ALA A 559 4.63 13.14 -43.54
N PRO A 560 3.86 13.48 -42.48
CA PRO A 560 4.15 12.98 -41.14
C PRO A 560 4.10 11.45 -41.11
N TRP A 561 4.89 10.86 -40.20
CA TRP A 561 4.88 9.41 -40.01
C TRP A 561 3.49 8.96 -39.50
N PRO A 562 2.92 7.87 -40.04
CA PRO A 562 1.62 7.38 -39.59
C PRO A 562 1.63 6.98 -38.11
N ASP A 563 0.67 7.48 -37.35
CA ASP A 563 0.51 7.26 -35.89
C ASP A 563 -0.65 6.30 -35.53
N ALA A 564 -1.54 6.02 -36.48
CA ALA A 564 -2.61 5.04 -36.31
C ALA A 564 -2.07 3.64 -35.96
N PRO A 565 -2.82 2.78 -35.25
CA PRO A 565 -2.41 1.41 -34.97
C PRO A 565 -1.96 0.64 -36.23
N VAL A 566 -0.87 -0.13 -36.14
CA VAL A 566 -0.23 -0.84 -37.27
C VAL A 566 -1.23 -1.68 -38.08
N ARG A 567 -2.23 -2.26 -37.42
CA ARG A 567 -3.30 -3.02 -38.07
C ARG A 567 -4.28 -2.15 -38.87
N GLU A 568 -4.58 -0.95 -38.41
CA GLU A 568 -5.44 -0.01 -39.12
C GLU A 568 -4.74 0.54 -40.36
N GLN A 569 -3.41 0.66 -40.29
CA GLN A 569 -2.56 0.96 -41.44
C GLN A 569 -2.43 -0.20 -42.45
N GLY A 570 -3.13 -1.33 -42.27
CA GLY A 570 -3.16 -2.43 -43.24
C GLY A 570 -1.98 -3.42 -43.18
N TRP A 571 -1.03 -3.24 -42.24
CA TRP A 571 0.10 -4.16 -42.07
C TRP A 571 -0.30 -5.40 -41.28
N ARG A 572 0.17 -6.57 -41.73
CA ARG A 572 -0.16 -7.87 -41.13
C ARG A 572 1.07 -8.76 -41.07
N PHE A 573 1.34 -9.29 -39.89
CA PHE A 573 2.23 -10.43 -39.72
C PHE A 573 1.62 -11.69 -40.33
N ARG A 574 2.41 -12.44 -41.13
CA ARG A 574 1.99 -13.65 -41.84
C ARG A 574 2.70 -14.92 -41.37
N GLY A 575 3.36 -14.86 -40.22
CA GLY A 575 4.17 -15.96 -39.69
C GLY A 575 5.65 -15.80 -40.03
N TYR A 576 6.43 -16.85 -39.79
CA TYR A 576 7.85 -16.90 -40.12
C TYR A 576 8.21 -18.24 -40.74
N ARG A 577 9.30 -18.27 -41.53
CA ARG A 577 9.98 -19.51 -41.95
C ARG A 577 11.35 -19.57 -41.27
N ARG A 578 11.99 -20.73 -41.28
CA ARG A 578 13.38 -20.87 -40.83
C ARG A 578 14.30 -20.92 -42.05
N ASP A 579 15.43 -20.21 -41.99
CA ASP A 579 16.48 -20.32 -43.01
C ASP A 579 17.34 -21.59 -42.80
N GLU A 580 18.40 -21.76 -43.60
CA GLU A 580 19.31 -22.91 -43.49
C GLU A 580 19.99 -23.02 -42.11
N ALA A 581 20.24 -21.88 -41.46
CA ALA A 581 20.78 -21.79 -40.10
C ALA A 581 19.68 -21.80 -39.02
N ARG A 582 18.45 -22.18 -39.39
CA ARG A 582 17.29 -22.30 -38.51
C ARG A 582 16.80 -20.97 -37.89
N ARG A 583 17.30 -19.83 -38.37
CA ARG A 583 16.92 -18.48 -37.90
C ARG A 583 15.54 -18.09 -38.45
N PRO A 584 14.72 -17.38 -37.66
CA PRO A 584 13.42 -16.93 -38.12
C PRO A 584 13.55 -15.83 -39.18
N VAL A 585 12.85 -16.03 -40.29
CA VAL A 585 12.59 -15.04 -41.33
C VAL A 585 11.10 -14.69 -41.28
N PHE A 586 10.80 -13.54 -40.69
CA PHE A 586 9.45 -13.03 -40.48
C PHE A 586 8.83 -12.57 -41.80
N ARG A 587 7.56 -12.91 -42.03
CA ARG A 587 6.81 -12.55 -43.25
C ARG A 587 5.73 -11.54 -42.93
N ILE A 588 5.66 -10.49 -43.73
CA ILE A 588 4.84 -9.32 -43.47
C ILE A 588 4.16 -8.91 -44.78
N THR A 589 2.89 -8.57 -44.71
CA THR A 589 2.16 -7.96 -45.85
C THR A 589 1.66 -6.57 -45.45
N GLY A 590 1.78 -5.60 -46.34
CA GLY A 590 1.31 -4.23 -46.15
C GLY A 590 0.25 -3.81 -47.16
N PRO A 591 -0.22 -2.55 -47.07
CA PRO A 591 -1.10 -1.95 -48.06
C PRO A 591 -0.55 -2.01 -49.49
N GLY A 592 -1.43 -1.99 -50.47
CA GLY A 592 -1.02 -1.96 -51.89
C GLY A 592 -0.34 -3.23 -52.39
N GLY A 593 -0.44 -4.34 -51.66
CA GLY A 593 0.17 -5.62 -52.05
C GLY A 593 1.65 -5.73 -51.69
N VAL A 594 2.19 -4.85 -50.84
CA VAL A 594 3.58 -4.93 -50.38
C VAL A 594 3.80 -6.23 -49.60
N GLU A 595 4.84 -6.97 -49.96
CA GLU A 595 5.34 -8.11 -49.19
C GLU A 595 6.76 -7.81 -48.70
N MET A 596 7.02 -8.06 -47.41
CA MET A 596 8.30 -7.84 -46.78
C MET A 596 8.71 -9.08 -45.99
N THR A 597 10.01 -9.34 -45.97
CA THR A 597 10.62 -10.31 -45.06
C THR A 597 11.67 -9.65 -44.21
N GLU A 598 11.69 -9.98 -42.92
CA GLU A 598 12.66 -9.45 -41.97
C GLU A 598 13.40 -10.61 -41.30
N SER A 599 14.72 -10.50 -41.21
CA SER A 599 15.59 -11.46 -40.54
C SER A 599 16.61 -10.71 -39.71
N ILE A 600 16.73 -11.08 -38.43
CA ILE A 600 17.74 -10.52 -37.55
C ILE A 600 18.93 -11.48 -37.53
N VAL A 601 20.12 -10.96 -37.83
CA VAL A 601 21.37 -11.71 -37.81
C VAL A 601 22.29 -11.01 -36.80
N PRO A 602 22.57 -11.63 -35.64
CA PRO A 602 23.61 -11.15 -34.75
C PRO A 602 24.95 -11.16 -35.50
N LEU A 603 25.69 -10.06 -35.44
CA LEU A 603 27.04 -9.96 -35.95
C LEU A 603 27.97 -9.80 -34.75
N VAL A 604 28.84 -10.78 -34.52
CA VAL A 604 29.93 -10.65 -33.55
C VAL A 604 31.07 -9.95 -34.29
N ALA A 605 31.55 -8.83 -33.75
CA ALA A 605 32.65 -8.09 -34.35
C ALA A 605 33.97 -8.87 -34.15
N ALA A 606 34.94 -8.68 -35.03
CA ALA A 606 36.20 -9.43 -34.98
C ALA A 606 37.06 -9.09 -33.74
N ASP A 607 36.72 -8.02 -33.02
CA ASP A 607 37.35 -7.57 -31.79
C ASP A 607 36.66 -8.05 -30.49
N GLY A 608 35.61 -8.89 -30.61
CA GLY A 608 34.85 -9.45 -29.49
C GLY A 608 33.50 -8.77 -29.33
#